data_AF-M2Z0H4-F1
#
_entry.id   AF-M2Z0H4-F1
#
_cell.length_a   1.000
_cell.length_b   1.000
_cell.length_c   1.000
_cell.angle_alpha   90.00
_cell.angle_beta   90.00
_cell.angle_gamma   90.00
#
_symmetry.space_group_name_H-M   'P 1'
#
loop_
_entity.id
_entity.type
_entity.pdbx_description
1 polymer ?
#
loop_
_entity_poly.entity_id
_entity_poly.type
_entity_poly.pdbx_seq_one_letter_code
_entity_poly.pdbx_strand_id
1 'polypeptide(L)'
;MVCKVFFSFHYDDVARANVVRNSDVIARQYERGARFYDKSLWEEAKKQGVPAIKRMINGALDGSSVTCVLIGQETWQRPWVRYEILKSVARGNGILGVQIHDVGFGSSGGLSSLAQALAPQPPQFSGGLFGLGAFPPSRPTGLLSATLLGGDTFASSAPTPGPNPFRSLGYTIDRSSGMVTFHEIGPDNQWRQFQNLDPVPLTSLSWLAAKKDADNLENQFPVYSWKLNSGYQQFPSWTEAAARKVGR
;
A
#
# COMPACT_ATOMS: atom_id res chain seq x y z
N MET A 1 -24.38 -4.79 4.19
CA MET A 1 -24.17 -3.44 3.62
C MET A 1 -22.87 -3.49 2.83
N VAL A 2 -22.84 -3.03 1.58
CA VAL A 2 -21.59 -3.07 0.79
C VAL A 2 -20.81 -1.78 1.03
N CYS A 3 -19.72 -1.85 1.80
CA CYS A 3 -18.87 -0.70 2.10
C CYS A 3 -17.93 -0.43 0.93
N LYS A 4 -17.91 0.79 0.36
CA LYS A 4 -16.93 1.13 -0.70
C LYS A 4 -15.58 1.45 -0.06
N VAL A 5 -14.54 0.70 -0.44
CA VAL A 5 -13.19 0.80 0.11
C VAL A 5 -12.25 1.51 -0.87
N PHE A 6 -11.65 2.62 -0.46
CA PHE A 6 -10.55 3.25 -1.17
C PHE A 6 -9.22 2.64 -0.71
N PHE A 7 -8.33 2.30 -1.65
CA PHE A 7 -7.03 1.72 -1.34
C PHE A 7 -5.91 2.71 -1.57
N SER A 8 -5.17 3.03 -0.51
CA SER A 8 -3.98 3.87 -0.55
C SER A 8 -2.75 2.99 -0.44
N PHE A 9 -1.78 3.12 -1.33
CA PHE A 9 -0.57 2.29 -1.33
C PHE A 9 0.56 2.98 -2.08
N HIS A 10 1.79 2.52 -1.84
CA HIS A 10 2.94 2.96 -2.62
C HIS A 10 2.94 2.29 -3.99
N TYR A 11 3.13 3.04 -5.07
CA TYR A 11 3.02 2.51 -6.43
C TYR A 11 3.97 1.34 -6.73
N ASP A 12 5.17 1.32 -6.14
CA ASP A 12 6.11 0.20 -6.34
C ASP A 12 5.60 -1.11 -5.71
N ASP A 13 4.65 -1.03 -4.77
CA ASP A 13 3.97 -2.18 -4.18
C ASP A 13 2.73 -2.63 -5.00
N VAL A 14 2.54 -2.14 -6.22
CA VAL A 14 1.36 -2.45 -7.06
C VAL A 14 1.16 -3.96 -7.28
N ALA A 15 2.24 -4.73 -7.45
CA ALA A 15 2.16 -6.18 -7.63
C ALA A 15 1.57 -6.87 -6.39
N ARG A 16 1.95 -6.41 -5.19
CA ARG A 16 1.46 -6.94 -3.91
C ARG A 16 0.03 -6.46 -3.64
N ALA A 17 -0.26 -5.20 -3.97
CA ALA A 17 -1.61 -4.66 -3.93
C ALA A 17 -2.56 -5.47 -4.83
N ASN A 18 -2.11 -5.91 -6.02
CA ASN A 18 -2.90 -6.75 -6.92
C ASN A 18 -3.26 -8.11 -6.32
N VAL A 19 -2.41 -8.70 -5.48
CA VAL A 19 -2.75 -9.95 -4.75
C VAL A 19 -3.90 -9.71 -3.77
N VAL A 20 -3.86 -8.60 -3.03
CA VAL A 20 -4.97 -8.20 -2.15
C VAL A 20 -6.23 -7.95 -2.98
N ARG A 21 -6.14 -7.23 -4.11
CA ARG A 21 -7.26 -6.93 -5.02
C ARG A 21 -7.94 -8.17 -5.58
N ASN A 22 -7.14 -9.12 -6.06
CA ASN A 22 -7.62 -10.33 -6.70
C ASN A 22 -8.01 -11.42 -5.70
N SER A 23 -7.97 -11.12 -4.39
CA SER A 23 -8.51 -12.05 -3.41
C SER A 23 -10.02 -12.22 -3.62
N ASP A 24 -10.50 -13.47 -3.57
CA ASP A 24 -11.91 -13.82 -3.74
C ASP A 24 -12.83 -12.99 -2.84
N VAL A 25 -12.33 -12.63 -1.66
CA VAL A 25 -13.02 -11.76 -0.70
C VAL A 25 -13.27 -10.37 -1.28
N ILE A 26 -12.27 -9.76 -1.91
CA ILE A 26 -12.42 -8.42 -2.45
C ILE A 26 -13.27 -8.45 -3.73
N ALA A 27 -13.03 -9.43 -4.60
CA ALA A 27 -13.72 -9.58 -5.87
C ALA A 27 -15.22 -9.91 -5.72
N ARG A 28 -15.61 -10.68 -4.70
CA ARG A 28 -17.02 -11.11 -4.50
C ARG A 28 -17.87 -10.12 -3.71
N GLN A 29 -17.28 -9.39 -2.76
CA GLN A 29 -18.05 -8.56 -1.82
C GLN A 29 -18.03 -7.07 -2.15
N TYR A 30 -17.03 -6.59 -2.89
CA TYR A 30 -16.95 -5.18 -3.27
C TYR A 30 -17.10 -5.04 -4.79
N GLU A 31 -18.33 -5.08 -5.29
CA GLU A 31 -18.60 -4.69 -6.68
C GLU A 31 -18.08 -3.27 -6.94
N ARG A 32 -17.24 -3.09 -7.98
CA ARG A 32 -17.04 -1.83 -8.75
C ARG A 32 -16.80 -0.53 -7.95
N GLY A 33 -16.58 -0.59 -6.64
CA GLY A 33 -16.60 0.54 -5.73
C GLY A 33 -15.23 0.88 -5.15
N ALA A 34 -14.27 -0.05 -5.24
CA ALA A 34 -12.88 0.25 -4.99
C ALA A 34 -12.31 1.00 -6.20
N ARG A 35 -12.21 2.32 -6.09
CA ARG A 35 -11.68 3.19 -7.15
C ARG A 35 -10.16 3.05 -7.17
N PHE A 36 -9.67 2.15 -8.02
CA PHE A 36 -8.25 2.04 -8.33
C PHE A 36 -7.96 2.86 -9.58
N TYR A 37 -6.96 3.74 -9.51
CA TYR A 37 -6.50 4.45 -10.69
C TYR A 37 -5.46 3.62 -11.44
N ASP A 38 -5.67 3.52 -12.75
CA ASP A 38 -4.69 2.97 -13.67
C ASP A 38 -3.47 3.91 -13.79
N LYS A 39 -2.32 3.33 -14.13
CA LYS A 39 -1.04 4.04 -14.32
C LYS A 39 -1.21 5.27 -15.22
N SER A 40 -2.02 5.13 -16.27
CA SER A 40 -2.32 6.17 -17.25
C SER A 40 -2.89 7.45 -16.62
N LEU A 41 -3.90 7.32 -15.75
CA LEU A 41 -4.54 8.46 -15.08
C LEU A 41 -3.61 9.15 -14.08
N TRP A 42 -2.77 8.38 -13.39
CA TRP A 42 -1.77 8.92 -12.47
C TRP A 42 -0.67 9.71 -13.20
N GLU A 43 -0.14 9.17 -14.30
CA GLU A 43 0.85 9.87 -15.13
C GLU A 43 0.27 11.13 -15.79
N GLU A 44 -0.99 11.10 -16.21
CA GLU A 44 -1.68 12.28 -16.72
C GLU A 44 -1.85 13.35 -15.62
N ALA A 45 -2.27 12.96 -14.42
CA ALA A 45 -2.38 13.86 -13.28
C ALA A 45 -1.02 14.47 -12.90
N LYS A 46 0.08 13.69 -12.97
CA LYS A 46 1.44 14.20 -12.76
C LYS A 46 1.82 15.29 -13.75
N LYS A 47 1.50 15.11 -15.04
CA LYS A 47 1.78 16.13 -16.08
C LYS A 47 1.03 17.45 -15.81
N GLN A 48 -0.18 17.35 -15.26
CA GLN A 48 -1.02 18.51 -14.94
C GLN A 48 -0.69 19.16 -13.58
N GLY A 49 0.17 18.53 -12.78
CA GLY A 49 0.71 19.08 -11.53
C GLY A 49 -0.11 18.79 -10.27
N VAL A 50 0.35 19.36 -9.14
CA VAL A 50 -0.18 19.12 -7.78
C VAL A 50 -1.70 19.29 -7.66
N PRO A 51 -2.34 20.35 -8.24
CA PRO A 51 -3.79 20.51 -8.14
C PRO A 51 -4.57 19.38 -8.84
N ALA A 52 -4.08 18.88 -9.97
CA ALA A 52 -4.73 17.79 -10.70
C ALA A 52 -4.68 16.48 -9.92
N ILE A 53 -3.52 16.17 -9.30
CA ILE A 53 -3.37 15.00 -8.44
C ILE A 53 -4.34 15.08 -7.25
N LYS A 54 -4.42 16.24 -6.57
CA LYS A 54 -5.38 16.43 -5.46
C LYS A 54 -6.83 16.23 -5.91
N ARG A 55 -7.23 16.77 -7.07
CA ARG A 55 -8.59 16.58 -7.61
C ARG A 55 -8.89 15.12 -7.90
N MET A 56 -7.95 14.42 -8.53
CA MET A 56 -8.09 13.00 -8.82
C MET A 56 -8.22 12.17 -7.53
N ILE A 57 -7.38 12.41 -6.52
CA ILE A 57 -7.47 11.73 -5.22
C ILE A 57 -8.82 12.03 -4.54
N ASN A 58 -9.23 13.29 -4.50
CA ASN A 58 -10.52 13.70 -3.93
C ASN A 58 -11.69 13.01 -4.65
N GLY A 59 -11.60 12.88 -5.97
CA GLY A 59 -12.55 12.13 -6.78
C GLY A 59 -12.61 10.66 -6.38
N ALA A 60 -11.47 9.97 -6.19
CA ALA A 60 -11.50 8.57 -5.77
C ALA A 60 -11.96 8.34 -4.34
N LEU A 61 -11.68 9.27 -3.43
CA LEU A 61 -12.25 9.24 -2.09
C LEU A 61 -13.76 9.45 -2.16
N ASP A 62 -14.27 10.14 -3.18
CA ASP A 62 -15.69 10.39 -3.27
C ASP A 62 -16.52 9.11 -3.43
N GLY A 63 -17.56 9.00 -2.59
CA GLY A 63 -18.37 7.80 -2.45
C GLY A 63 -17.72 6.63 -1.68
N SER A 64 -16.47 6.71 -1.24
CA SER A 64 -15.90 5.70 -0.34
C SER A 64 -16.30 5.94 1.12
N SER A 65 -16.55 4.85 1.85
CA SER A 65 -16.84 4.87 3.29
C SER A 65 -15.62 4.49 4.12
N VAL A 66 -14.72 3.68 3.54
CA VAL A 66 -13.52 3.16 4.22
C VAL A 66 -12.29 3.43 3.36
N THR A 67 -11.18 3.77 4.00
CA THR A 67 -9.85 3.85 3.39
C THR A 67 -8.95 2.78 3.98
N CYS A 68 -8.43 1.90 3.13
CA CYS A 68 -7.46 0.87 3.47
C CYS A 68 -6.07 1.28 2.99
N VAL A 69 -5.14 1.48 3.91
CA VAL A 69 -3.74 1.79 3.60
C VAL A 69 -2.95 0.48 3.53
N LEU A 70 -2.46 0.11 2.35
CA LEU A 70 -1.58 -1.03 2.18
C LEU A 70 -0.13 -0.62 2.47
N ILE A 71 0.40 -1.11 3.57
CA ILE A 71 1.69 -0.72 4.14
C ILE A 71 2.78 -1.67 3.64
N GLY A 72 3.54 -1.20 2.67
CA GLY A 72 4.83 -1.75 2.27
C GLY A 72 6.00 -1.12 3.03
N GLN A 73 7.21 -1.27 2.50
CA GLN A 73 8.44 -0.79 3.17
C GLN A 73 8.53 0.74 3.19
N GLU A 74 8.15 1.39 2.09
CA GLU A 74 8.36 2.83 1.89
C GLU A 74 7.07 3.66 1.93
N THR A 75 5.92 3.01 2.15
CA THR A 75 4.60 3.66 2.11
C THR A 75 4.50 4.88 3.02
N TRP A 76 5.15 4.85 4.18
CA TRP A 76 5.15 5.94 5.17
C TRP A 76 5.84 7.23 4.73
N GLN A 77 6.76 7.15 3.76
CA GLN A 77 7.50 8.31 3.24
C GLN A 77 6.74 9.03 2.13
N ARG A 78 5.67 8.42 1.58
CA ARG A 78 5.04 8.91 0.36
C ARG A 78 4.08 10.08 0.66
N PRO A 79 4.29 11.27 0.06
CA PRO A 79 3.51 12.46 0.38
C PRO A 79 2.04 12.32 -0.01
N TRP A 80 1.77 11.63 -1.12
CA TRP A 80 0.40 11.39 -1.57
C TRP A 80 -0.36 10.39 -0.70
N VAL A 81 0.33 9.40 -0.12
CA VAL A 81 -0.27 8.50 0.89
C VAL A 81 -0.64 9.28 2.15
N ARG A 82 0.24 10.18 2.62
CA ARG A 82 -0.09 11.07 3.75
C ARG A 82 -1.31 11.94 3.44
N TYR A 83 -1.37 12.53 2.25
CA TYR A 83 -2.53 13.30 1.79
C TYR A 83 -3.80 12.46 1.76
N GLU A 84 -3.75 11.25 1.20
CA GLU A 84 -4.88 10.32 1.13
C GLU A 84 -5.42 9.95 2.52
N ILE A 85 -4.52 9.66 3.47
CA ILE A 85 -4.89 9.35 4.86
C ILE A 85 -5.57 10.56 5.50
N LEU A 86 -4.92 11.73 5.50
CA LEU A 86 -5.46 12.92 6.16
C LEU A 86 -6.76 13.40 5.50
N LYS A 87 -6.87 13.32 4.17
CA LYS A 87 -8.11 13.63 3.46
C LYS A 87 -9.22 12.63 3.78
N SER A 88 -8.89 11.35 3.96
CA SER A 88 -9.85 10.35 4.42
C SER A 88 -10.35 10.64 5.82
N VAL A 89 -9.45 11.04 6.74
CA VAL A 89 -9.82 11.45 8.10
C VAL A 89 -10.76 12.65 8.03
N ALA A 90 -10.38 13.69 7.29
CA ALA A 90 -11.16 14.92 7.12
C ALA A 90 -12.56 14.69 6.54
N ARG A 91 -12.75 13.64 5.73
CA ARG A 91 -14.06 13.26 5.19
C ARG A 91 -14.90 12.41 6.16
N GLY A 92 -14.31 11.94 7.26
CA GLY A 92 -14.96 11.00 8.17
C GLY A 92 -15.06 9.58 7.61
N ASN A 93 -14.08 9.15 6.81
CA ASN A 93 -13.97 7.76 6.39
C ASN A 93 -13.46 6.89 7.56
N GLY A 94 -13.90 5.63 7.60
CA GLY A 94 -13.25 4.60 8.42
C GLY A 94 -11.85 4.34 7.86
N ILE A 95 -10.84 4.17 8.70
CA ILE A 95 -9.47 3.93 8.24
C ILE A 95 -8.92 2.67 8.90
N LEU A 96 -8.20 1.87 8.11
CA LEU A 96 -7.37 0.77 8.58
C LEU A 96 -6.06 0.68 7.80
N GLY A 97 -5.02 0.13 8.43
CA GLY A 97 -3.77 -0.26 7.78
C GLY A 97 -3.68 -1.76 7.57
N VAL A 98 -3.11 -2.19 6.46
CA VAL A 98 -2.83 -3.60 6.16
C VAL A 98 -1.38 -3.72 5.69
N GLN A 99 -0.54 -4.38 6.46
CA GLN A 99 0.83 -4.67 6.09
C GLN A 99 0.84 -5.74 4.99
N ILE A 100 1.53 -5.42 3.89
CA ILE A 100 1.63 -6.25 2.68
C ILE A 100 3.09 -6.61 2.35
N HIS A 101 4.01 -6.42 3.31
CA HIS A 101 5.44 -6.66 3.10
C HIS A 101 5.73 -8.13 2.76
N ASP A 102 5.01 -9.08 3.33
CA ASP A 102 5.20 -10.52 3.15
C ASP A 102 4.29 -11.12 2.06
N VAL A 103 3.46 -10.29 1.41
CA VAL A 103 2.56 -10.73 0.34
C VAL A 103 3.39 -11.09 -0.89
N GLY A 104 3.21 -12.34 -1.35
CA GLY A 104 3.99 -12.92 -2.45
C GLY A 104 5.23 -13.70 -2.00
N PHE A 105 5.62 -13.65 -0.71
CA PHE A 105 6.73 -14.43 -0.18
C PHE A 105 6.23 -15.77 0.41
N GLY A 106 6.82 -16.87 -0.07
CA GLY A 106 6.59 -18.22 0.47
C GLY A 106 7.09 -18.33 1.91
N SER A 107 6.49 -19.22 2.70
CA SER A 107 6.89 -19.45 4.11
C SER A 107 8.22 -20.20 4.27
N SER A 108 8.76 -20.76 3.18
CA SER A 108 10.16 -21.19 3.07
C SER A 108 10.93 -20.08 2.36
N GLY A 109 12.05 -19.61 2.93
CA GLY A 109 12.90 -18.54 2.38
C GLY A 109 13.56 -18.86 1.03
N GLY A 110 12.73 -19.11 0.02
CA GLY A 110 13.07 -19.39 -1.37
C GLY A 110 12.06 -18.68 -2.26
N LEU A 111 12.58 -18.00 -3.28
CA LEU A 111 11.84 -17.18 -4.23
C LEU A 111 10.59 -17.91 -4.74
N SER A 112 9.44 -17.26 -4.70
CA SER A 112 8.35 -17.48 -5.66
C SER A 112 8.76 -16.84 -7.01
N SER A 113 9.88 -17.27 -7.60
CA SER A 113 10.36 -16.80 -8.90
C SER A 113 9.55 -17.34 -10.09
N LEU A 114 8.35 -17.87 -9.87
CA LEU A 114 7.41 -18.11 -10.97
C LEU A 114 6.89 -16.80 -11.58
N ALA A 115 6.84 -15.71 -10.80
CA ALA A 115 6.45 -14.39 -11.33
C ALA A 115 7.54 -13.76 -12.22
N GLN A 116 8.80 -14.14 -12.05
CA GLN A 116 9.92 -13.64 -12.87
C GLN A 116 10.15 -14.49 -14.13
N ALA A 117 9.67 -15.74 -14.15
CA ALA A 117 9.70 -16.62 -15.32
C ALA A 117 8.63 -16.28 -16.39
N LEU A 118 7.60 -15.50 -16.03
CA LEU A 118 6.48 -15.12 -16.91
C LEU A 118 6.55 -13.67 -17.40
N ALA A 119 7.55 -12.88 -16.99
CA ALA A 119 7.78 -11.57 -17.55
C ALA A 119 8.39 -11.70 -18.96
N PRO A 120 7.81 -11.11 -20.01
CA PRO A 120 8.43 -11.11 -21.33
C PRO A 120 9.78 -10.42 -21.24
N GLN A 121 10.85 -11.18 -21.50
CA GLN A 121 12.20 -10.64 -21.54
C GLN A 121 12.33 -9.71 -22.75
N PRO A 122 12.98 -8.55 -22.63
CA PRO A 122 13.25 -7.70 -23.79
C PRO A 122 14.08 -8.49 -24.81
N PRO A 123 13.81 -8.34 -26.11
CA PRO A 123 14.53 -9.07 -27.14
C PRO A 123 16.03 -8.74 -27.05
N GLN A 124 16.84 -9.77 -26.86
CA GLN A 124 18.28 -9.61 -26.92
C GLN A 124 18.68 -9.47 -28.39
N PHE A 125 19.07 -8.26 -28.78
CA PHE A 125 19.70 -8.02 -30.06
C PHE A 125 21.05 -8.73 -30.09
N SER A 126 21.11 -9.90 -30.74
CA SER A 126 22.38 -10.53 -31.11
C SER A 126 22.82 -9.90 -32.45
N GLY A 127 23.62 -8.85 -32.37
CA GLY A 127 24.37 -8.34 -33.51
C GLY A 127 25.45 -9.37 -33.88
N GLY A 128 25.36 -9.96 -35.06
CA GLY A 128 26.35 -10.90 -35.57
C GLY A 128 27.65 -10.23 -36.01
N LEU A 129 28.72 -11.01 -36.10
CA LEU A 129 29.72 -10.94 -37.17
C LEU A 129 30.63 -12.19 -37.14
N PHE A 130 30.68 -12.90 -38.27
CA PHE A 130 31.72 -13.82 -38.78
C PHE A 130 32.30 -14.99 -37.94
N GLY A 131 32.36 -16.17 -38.58
CA GLY A 131 33.42 -17.15 -38.32
C GLY A 131 33.04 -18.60 -38.58
N LEU A 132 33.46 -19.15 -39.73
CA LEU A 132 33.36 -20.56 -40.12
C LEU A 132 34.12 -21.49 -39.16
N GLY A 133 33.54 -22.61 -38.77
CA GLY A 133 34.25 -23.70 -38.08
C GLY A 133 33.32 -24.84 -37.66
N ALA A 134 33.39 -25.96 -38.37
CA ALA A 134 32.67 -27.21 -38.06
C ALA A 134 33.41 -28.03 -36.98
N PHE A 135 32.70 -28.55 -35.97
CA PHE A 135 33.13 -29.68 -35.14
C PHE A 135 31.92 -30.52 -34.65
N PRO A 136 32.07 -31.86 -34.46
CA PRO A 136 30.98 -32.85 -34.37
C PRO A 136 30.48 -33.09 -32.92
N PRO A 137 29.39 -33.87 -32.72
CA PRO A 137 28.83 -34.07 -31.39
C PRO A 137 29.52 -35.22 -30.65
N SER A 138 30.02 -34.95 -29.45
CA SER A 138 30.40 -35.99 -28.49
C SER A 138 29.69 -35.75 -27.16
N ARG A 139 28.80 -36.67 -26.81
CA ARG A 139 28.15 -36.80 -25.51
C ARG A 139 29.11 -37.56 -24.58
N PRO A 140 29.44 -37.07 -23.38
CA PRO A 140 29.94 -37.94 -22.33
C PRO A 140 28.85 -38.16 -21.29
N THR A 141 28.44 -39.42 -21.18
CA THR A 141 27.86 -40.01 -19.97
C THR A 141 28.96 -40.00 -18.91
N GLY A 142 28.83 -39.16 -17.88
CA GLY A 142 29.76 -39.08 -16.77
C GLY A 142 29.01 -38.68 -15.50
N LEU A 143 29.06 -39.55 -14.49
CA LEU A 143 28.54 -39.32 -13.14
C LEU A 143 29.04 -37.98 -12.58
N LEU A 144 28.11 -37.06 -12.29
CA LEU A 144 28.42 -35.85 -11.55
C LEU A 144 28.59 -36.20 -10.07
N SER A 145 29.84 -36.39 -9.64
CA SER A 145 30.22 -36.10 -8.25
C SER A 145 30.04 -34.60 -8.03
N ALA A 146 28.96 -34.23 -7.37
CA ALA A 146 28.75 -32.85 -6.93
C ALA A 146 29.70 -32.57 -5.76
N THR A 147 30.87 -32.02 -6.07
CA THR A 147 31.72 -31.34 -5.10
C THR A 147 30.90 -30.20 -4.49
N LEU A 148 30.63 -30.31 -3.19
CA LEU A 148 29.90 -29.33 -2.40
C LEU A 148 30.81 -28.12 -2.19
N LEU A 149 30.95 -27.28 -3.22
CA LEU A 149 31.42 -25.91 -3.04
C LEU A 149 30.33 -25.19 -2.27
N GLY A 150 30.67 -24.76 -1.05
CA GLY A 150 29.84 -23.91 -0.21
C GLY A 150 29.43 -22.66 -0.97
N GLY A 151 28.27 -22.72 -1.60
CA GLY A 151 27.51 -21.54 -1.97
C GLY A 151 26.74 -21.14 -0.73
N ASP A 152 27.11 -20.01 -0.15
CA ASP A 152 26.32 -19.35 0.89
C ASP A 152 24.88 -19.23 0.39
N THR A 153 24.00 -20.07 0.94
CA THR A 153 22.57 -19.92 0.77
C THR A 153 22.17 -18.66 1.51
N PHE A 154 22.22 -17.52 0.83
CA PHE A 154 21.51 -16.32 1.26
C PHE A 154 20.01 -16.65 1.20
N ALA A 155 19.51 -17.29 2.25
CA ALA A 155 18.09 -17.40 2.50
C ALA A 155 17.56 -15.96 2.54
N SER A 156 16.85 -15.56 1.50
CA SER A 156 16.18 -14.26 1.46
C SER A 156 15.13 -14.30 2.58
N SER A 157 15.47 -13.68 3.70
CA SER A 157 14.52 -13.47 4.79
C SER A 157 13.33 -12.69 4.25
N ALA A 158 12.12 -13.01 4.75
CA ALA A 158 10.94 -12.25 4.38
C ALA A 158 11.21 -10.75 4.64
N PRO A 159 10.87 -9.86 3.70
CA PRO A 159 11.16 -8.44 3.85
C PRO A 159 10.46 -7.90 5.10
N THR A 160 11.15 -7.10 5.89
CA THR A 160 10.61 -6.51 7.12
C THR A 160 9.47 -5.54 6.80
N PRO A 161 8.40 -5.45 7.63
CA PRO A 161 7.40 -4.40 7.49
C PRO A 161 8.02 -3.02 7.52
N GLY A 162 7.55 -2.12 6.66
CA GLY A 162 7.85 -0.70 6.78
C GLY A 162 7.23 -0.09 8.04
N PRO A 163 7.74 1.06 8.50
CA PRO A 163 7.12 1.85 9.56
C PRO A 163 5.63 2.11 9.31
N ASN A 164 4.86 2.17 10.39
CA ASN A 164 3.44 2.51 10.33
C ASN A 164 3.26 3.98 9.86
N PRO A 165 2.61 4.25 8.71
CA PRO A 165 2.38 5.62 8.23
C PRO A 165 1.59 6.48 9.22
N PHE A 166 0.70 5.87 10.02
CA PHE A 166 -0.11 6.59 11.00
C PHE A 166 0.70 7.18 12.17
N ARG A 167 1.92 6.67 12.41
CA ARG A 167 2.83 7.23 13.43
C ARG A 167 3.35 8.61 13.04
N SER A 168 3.42 8.90 11.74
CA SER A 168 3.92 10.17 11.21
C SER A 168 2.84 11.23 11.05
N LEU A 169 1.61 10.94 11.49
CA LEU A 169 0.42 11.77 11.27
C LEU A 169 -0.38 11.91 12.56
N GLY A 170 -0.97 13.07 12.75
CA GLY A 170 -1.74 13.38 13.96
C GLY A 170 -2.77 14.48 13.70
N TYR A 171 -3.54 14.78 14.74
CA TYR A 171 -4.53 15.86 14.71
C TYR A 171 -4.47 16.67 16.00
N THR A 172 -4.97 17.90 15.93
CA THR A 172 -5.27 18.74 17.08
C THR A 172 -6.70 19.24 16.96
N ILE A 173 -7.42 19.30 18.07
CA ILE A 173 -8.78 19.80 18.20
C ILE A 173 -8.70 21.11 18.97
N ASP A 174 -9.10 22.19 18.32
CA ASP A 174 -9.36 23.44 19.02
C ASP A 174 -10.83 23.48 19.41
N ARG A 175 -11.10 23.22 20.69
CA ARG A 175 -12.47 23.20 21.24
C ARG A 175 -13.12 24.58 21.26
N SER A 176 -12.33 25.66 21.22
CA SER A 176 -12.85 27.03 21.23
C SER A 176 -13.40 27.44 19.86
N SER A 177 -12.68 27.11 18.79
CA SER A 177 -13.13 27.34 17.41
C SER A 177 -14.00 26.20 16.86
N GLY A 178 -13.98 25.03 17.50
CA GLY A 178 -14.65 23.82 17.03
C GLY A 178 -14.00 23.22 15.79
N MET A 179 -12.72 23.52 15.54
CA MET A 179 -11.98 23.10 14.33
C MET A 179 -10.93 22.03 14.66
N VAL A 180 -10.70 21.15 13.70
CA VAL A 180 -9.68 20.10 13.73
C VAL A 180 -8.61 20.43 12.70
N THR A 181 -7.37 20.48 13.16
CA THR A 181 -6.17 20.69 12.32
C THR A 181 -5.35 19.42 12.25
N PHE A 182 -4.72 19.17 11.11
CA PHE A 182 -3.92 17.97 10.88
C PHE A 182 -2.44 18.30 10.86
N HIS A 183 -1.64 17.36 11.34
CA HIS A 183 -0.20 17.52 11.49
C HIS A 183 0.54 16.33 10.91
N GLU A 184 1.76 16.58 10.45
CA GLU A 184 2.70 15.55 10.03
C GLU A 184 4.07 15.75 10.67
N ILE A 185 4.83 14.66 10.80
CA ILE A 185 6.24 14.72 11.18
C ILE A 185 7.07 15.01 9.93
N GLY A 186 7.86 16.08 10.00
CA GLY A 186 8.85 16.44 8.99
C GLY A 186 10.12 15.59 9.02
N PRO A 187 11.01 15.74 8.04
CA PRO A 187 12.30 15.03 8.02
C PRO A 187 13.24 15.45 9.16
N ASP A 188 12.97 16.59 9.80
CA ASP A 188 13.60 17.10 11.02
C ASP A 188 13.02 16.48 12.30
N ASN A 189 12.11 15.52 12.16
CA ASN A 189 11.42 14.84 13.26
C ASN A 189 10.57 15.80 14.13
N GLN A 190 10.20 16.95 13.58
CA GLN A 190 9.33 17.94 14.23
C GLN A 190 7.92 17.83 13.67
N TRP A 191 6.94 18.01 14.56
CA TRP A 191 5.54 18.12 14.18
C TRP A 191 5.26 19.47 13.55
N ARG A 192 4.56 19.47 12.42
CA ARG A 192 4.11 20.70 11.75
C ARG A 192 2.73 20.52 11.17
N GLN A 193 2.01 21.63 11.03
CA GLN A 193 0.71 21.64 10.39
C GLN A 193 0.81 21.17 8.94
N PHE A 194 -0.09 20.30 8.54
CA PHE A 194 -0.17 19.78 7.19
C PHE A 194 -0.77 20.82 6.24
N GLN A 195 0.07 21.47 5.43
CA GLN A 195 -0.32 22.62 4.61
C GLN A 195 -1.30 22.29 3.48
N ASN A 196 -1.41 21.02 3.12
CA ASN A 196 -2.20 20.59 1.96
C ASN A 196 -3.68 20.37 2.27
N LEU A 197 -4.12 20.64 3.50
CA LEU A 197 -5.49 20.38 3.95
C LEU A 197 -5.98 21.48 4.90
N ASP A 198 -7.16 22.01 4.60
CA ASP A 198 -7.79 23.03 5.44
C ASP A 198 -8.31 22.44 6.76
N PRO A 199 -8.39 23.24 7.84
CA PRO A 199 -9.02 22.82 9.08
C PRO A 199 -10.49 22.42 8.86
N VAL A 200 -10.95 21.42 9.59
CA VAL A 200 -12.26 20.80 9.38
C VAL A 200 -13.11 20.95 10.65
N PRO A 201 -14.42 21.23 10.57
CA PRO A 201 -15.25 21.35 11.76
C PRO A 201 -15.34 20.02 12.51
N LEU A 202 -15.19 20.04 13.83
CA LEU A 202 -15.28 18.88 14.72
C LEU A 202 -16.62 18.16 14.58
N THR A 203 -17.70 18.88 14.25
CA THR A 203 -19.03 18.31 14.03
C THR A 203 -19.07 17.32 12.87
N SER A 204 -18.19 17.46 11.88
CA SER A 204 -18.06 16.50 10.77
C SER A 204 -17.33 15.21 11.16
N LEU A 205 -16.60 15.23 12.28
CA LEU A 205 -15.78 14.13 12.80
C LEU A 205 -16.29 13.72 14.18
N SER A 206 -17.54 13.25 14.25
CA SER A 206 -18.22 12.88 15.49
C SER A 206 -17.42 11.90 16.36
N TRP A 207 -16.67 10.99 15.75
CA TRP A 207 -15.82 10.02 16.44
C TRP A 207 -14.64 10.65 17.23
N LEU A 208 -14.26 11.89 16.92
CA LEU A 208 -13.25 12.68 17.65
C LEU A 208 -13.83 13.45 18.84
N ALA A 209 -15.15 13.61 18.94
CA ALA A 209 -15.77 14.47 19.96
C ALA A 209 -15.38 14.07 21.39
N ALA A 210 -15.25 12.78 21.67
CA ALA A 210 -14.86 12.23 22.97
C ALA A 210 -13.35 11.90 23.10
N LYS A 211 -12.52 12.32 22.13
CA LYS A 211 -11.07 12.05 22.12
C LYS A 211 -10.26 13.18 22.73
N LYS A 212 -8.99 12.89 23.01
CA LYS A 212 -8.00 13.89 23.42
C LYS A 212 -7.90 14.99 22.37
N ASP A 213 -7.58 16.19 22.84
CA ASP A 213 -7.44 17.36 21.98
C ASP A 213 -6.23 17.26 21.05
N ALA A 214 -5.26 16.39 21.32
CA ALA A 214 -4.23 16.03 20.35
C ALA A 214 -3.82 14.57 20.53
N ASP A 215 -3.65 13.85 19.42
CA ASP A 215 -3.17 12.46 19.43
C ASP A 215 -2.62 12.04 18.06
N ASN A 216 -1.84 10.96 18.05
CA ASN A 216 -1.34 10.32 16.84
C ASN A 216 -2.44 9.46 16.20
N LEU A 217 -2.43 9.36 14.87
CA LEU A 217 -3.37 8.51 14.15
C LEU A 217 -3.15 7.02 14.41
N GLU A 218 -1.94 6.61 14.81
CA GLU A 218 -1.64 5.22 15.16
C GLU A 218 -2.49 4.70 16.33
N ASN A 219 -2.86 5.59 17.25
CA ASN A 219 -3.73 5.27 18.38
C ASN A 219 -5.21 5.23 17.99
N GLN A 220 -5.54 5.75 16.80
CA GLN A 220 -6.91 5.85 16.31
C GLN A 220 -7.28 4.75 15.32
N PHE A 221 -6.34 4.17 14.58
CA PHE A 221 -6.67 3.22 13.51
C PHE A 221 -5.91 1.90 13.65
N PRO A 222 -6.60 0.75 13.50
CA PRO A 222 -5.95 -0.55 13.59
C PRO A 222 -5.03 -0.79 12.39
N VAL A 223 -3.95 -1.52 12.64
CA VAL A 223 -3.04 -2.03 11.61
C VAL A 223 -3.01 -3.56 11.71
N TYR A 224 -3.33 -4.22 10.61
CA TYR A 224 -3.31 -5.67 10.47
C TYR A 224 -2.14 -6.11 9.59
N SER A 225 -1.71 -7.37 9.69
CA SER A 225 -0.88 -8.03 8.70
C SER A 225 -1.76 -8.93 7.83
N TRP A 226 -1.62 -8.83 6.50
CA TRP A 226 -2.42 -9.61 5.57
C TRP A 226 -2.25 -11.12 5.80
N LYS A 227 -1.02 -11.59 6.02
CA LYS A 227 -0.73 -13.01 6.23
C LYS A 227 -1.03 -13.45 7.67
N LEU A 228 -0.50 -12.74 8.67
CA LEU A 228 -0.61 -13.15 10.07
C LEU A 228 -2.05 -13.08 10.61
N ASN A 229 -2.85 -12.13 10.13
CA ASN A 229 -4.23 -11.96 10.58
C ASN A 229 -5.27 -12.60 9.64
N SER A 230 -4.85 -13.47 8.71
CA SER A 230 -5.78 -14.17 7.79
C SER A 230 -6.63 -13.22 6.93
N GLY A 231 -5.99 -12.28 6.23
CA GLY A 231 -6.64 -11.26 5.40
C GLY A 231 -7.60 -11.82 4.35
N TYR A 232 -7.29 -13.00 3.78
CA TYR A 232 -8.19 -13.73 2.86
C TYR A 232 -9.51 -14.19 3.47
N GLN A 233 -9.73 -14.04 4.77
CA GLN A 233 -10.98 -14.40 5.44
C GLN A 233 -11.52 -13.21 6.25
N GLN A 234 -10.63 -12.43 6.86
CA GLN A 234 -10.99 -11.41 7.84
C GLN A 234 -11.06 -9.98 7.28
N PHE A 235 -10.59 -9.73 6.05
CA PHE A 235 -10.63 -8.38 5.47
C PHE A 235 -12.02 -7.70 5.53
N PRO A 236 -13.15 -8.38 5.29
CA PRO A 236 -14.47 -7.76 5.35
C PRO A 236 -14.81 -7.28 6.75
N SER A 237 -14.56 -8.11 7.76
CA SER A 237 -14.83 -7.75 9.16
C SER A 237 -14.01 -6.53 9.59
N TRP A 238 -12.77 -6.39 9.12
CA TRP A 238 -11.95 -5.21 9.38
C TRP A 238 -12.53 -3.94 8.76
N THR A 239 -12.99 -4.00 7.52
CA THR A 239 -13.58 -2.84 6.85
C THR A 239 -14.91 -2.43 7.47
N GLU A 240 -15.76 -3.39 7.84
CA GLU A 240 -17.02 -3.13 8.54
C GLU A 240 -16.78 -2.52 9.92
N ALA A 241 -15.78 -3.02 10.65
CA ALA A 241 -15.40 -2.44 11.94
C ALA A 241 -14.90 -0.99 11.79
N ALA A 242 -14.10 -0.71 10.75
CA ALA A 242 -13.62 0.63 10.46
C ALA A 242 -14.76 1.59 10.08
N ALA A 243 -15.72 1.16 9.25
CA ALA A 243 -16.91 1.95 8.89
C ALA A 243 -17.79 2.24 10.12
N ARG A 244 -18.07 1.21 10.92
CA ARG A 244 -18.88 1.31 12.14
C ARG A 244 -18.29 2.29 13.14
N LYS A 245 -16.97 2.32 13.28
CA LYS A 245 -16.26 3.23 14.21
C LYS A 245 -16.55 4.71 13.92
N VAL A 246 -16.78 5.06 12.65
CA VAL A 246 -17.07 6.43 12.22
C VAL A 246 -18.54 6.67 11.92
N GLY A 247 -19.42 5.69 12.19
CA GLY A 247 -20.86 5.78 11.96
C GLY A 247 -21.27 5.76 10.48
N ARG A 248 -20.53 5.02 9.63
CA ARG A 248 -20.79 4.86 8.20
C ARG A 248 -21.18 3.44 7.81
#